data_AF-A0A7S4SEQ5-F1
#
_entry.id   AF-A0A7S4SEQ5-F1
#
_cell.length_a   1.000
_cell.length_b   1.000
_cell.length_c   1.000
_cell.angle_alpha   90.00
_cell.angle_beta   90.00
_cell.angle_gamma   90.00
#
_symmetry.space_group_name_H-M   'P 1'
#
loop_
_entity.id
_entity.type
_entity.pdbx_description
1 polymer ?
#
loop_
_entity_poly.entity_id
_entity_poly.type
_entity_poly.pdbx_seq_one_letter_code
_entity_poly.pdbx_strand_id
1 'polypeptide(L)'
;MVFFFLSGKFDQLQHAEPLSAIKTAFNQYFFNISKSDDERINTTRSSILETAGDCIRVLTACFPGLEKIIGSHCTNPTKVGPKETQHRFEYAFRSMVKAIATPSNPVVLFLDDLHWADAYSLHLLTVLATDAYSLHLLTVLATDREIKNFLFIGCLR
;
A
#
# COMPACT_ATOMS: atom_id res chain seq x y z
N MET A 1 4.94 10.20 -18.99
CA MET A 1 5.25 9.60 -17.67
C MET A 1 4.32 10.25 -16.67
N VAL A 2 3.41 9.48 -16.08
CA VAL A 2 2.47 9.98 -15.06
C VAL A 2 2.89 9.33 -13.75
N PHE A 3 3.12 10.14 -12.71
CA PHE A 3 3.40 9.65 -11.36
C PHE A 3 2.12 9.69 -10.53
N PHE A 4 2.00 8.77 -9.58
CA PHE A 4 0.93 8.82 -8.58
C PHE A 4 1.48 9.33 -7.26
N PHE A 5 0.78 10.31 -6.69
CA PHE A 5 1.07 10.80 -5.36
C PHE A 5 0.01 10.27 -4.39
N LEU A 6 0.47 9.47 -3.43
CA LEU A 6 -0.33 8.90 -2.35
C LEU A 6 0.07 9.63 -1.07
N SER A 7 -0.89 10.12 -0.30
CA SER A 7 -0.61 10.82 0.95
C SER A 7 -1.46 10.31 2.10
N GLY A 8 -0.82 10.14 3.25
CA GLY A 8 -1.47 9.84 4.52
C GLY A 8 -0.85 10.66 5.64
N LYS A 9 -1.59 10.83 6.73
CA LYS A 9 -1.13 11.51 7.94
C LYS A 9 -1.53 10.66 9.14
N PHE A 10 -0.58 10.38 10.02
CA PHE A 10 -0.90 9.76 11.30
C PHE A 10 -1.44 10.84 12.25
N ASP A 11 -2.43 10.47 13.06
CA ASP A 11 -3.07 11.39 14.00
C ASP A 11 -3.02 10.77 15.40
N GLN A 12 -2.64 11.60 16.39
CA GLN A 12 -2.61 11.24 17.80
C GLN A 12 -3.96 10.69 18.30
N LEU A 13 -5.07 11.16 17.75
CA LEU A 13 -6.41 10.72 18.13
C LEU A 13 -6.80 9.39 17.48
N GLN A 14 -6.10 8.97 16.42
CA GLN A 14 -6.38 7.76 15.64
C GLN A 14 -5.49 6.56 16.01
N HIS A 15 -4.74 6.63 17.10
CA HIS A 15 -3.84 5.53 17.56
C HIS A 15 -4.51 4.16 17.70
N ALA A 16 -5.83 4.11 17.84
CA ALA A 16 -6.56 2.86 17.96
C ALA A 16 -6.67 2.08 16.64
N GLU A 17 -6.53 2.73 15.48
CA GLU A 17 -6.68 2.07 14.18
C GLU A 17 -5.32 1.78 13.52
N PRO A 18 -4.92 0.51 13.40
CA PRO A 18 -3.71 0.14 12.69
C PRO A 18 -3.74 0.58 11.23
N LEU A 19 -2.59 1.02 10.72
CA LEU A 19 -2.38 1.39 9.32
C LEU A 19 -3.17 2.63 8.87
N SER A 20 -3.66 3.49 9.77
CA SER A 20 -4.55 4.61 9.45
C SER A 20 -4.08 5.48 8.27
N ALA A 21 -2.84 5.98 8.31
CA ALA A 21 -2.28 6.81 7.25
C ALA A 21 -2.09 6.03 5.94
N ILE A 22 -1.63 4.78 6.03
CA ILE A 22 -1.42 3.90 4.86
C ILE A 22 -2.76 3.58 4.19
N LYS A 23 -3.78 3.18 4.96
CA LYS A 23 -5.14 2.95 4.48
C LYS A 23 -5.68 4.18 3.77
N THR A 24 -5.50 5.36 4.36
CA THR A 24 -5.93 6.62 3.76
C THR A 24 -5.30 6.83 2.39
N ALA A 25 -3.98 6.72 2.31
CA ALA A 25 -3.21 6.95 1.08
C ALA A 25 -3.61 5.98 -0.05
N PHE A 26 -3.69 4.68 0.25
CA PHE A 26 -4.02 3.66 -0.76
C PHE A 26 -5.51 3.63 -1.12
N ASN A 27 -6.43 3.88 -0.18
CA ASN A 27 -7.85 3.96 -0.51
C ASN A 27 -8.16 5.13 -1.44
N GLN A 28 -7.49 6.28 -1.26
CA GLN A 28 -7.58 7.40 -2.20
C GLN A 28 -7.08 7.00 -3.59
N TYR A 29 -5.94 6.30 -3.68
CA TYR A 29 -5.44 5.77 -4.95
C TYR A 29 -6.46 4.86 -5.63
N PHE A 30 -6.99 3.85 -4.92
CA PHE A 30 -7.96 2.92 -5.52
C PHE A 30 -9.26 3.59 -5.92
N PHE A 31 -9.72 4.57 -5.13
CA PHE A 31 -10.87 5.38 -5.50
C PHE A 31 -10.64 6.13 -6.81
N ASN A 32 -9.47 6.74 -7.00
CA ASN A 32 -9.12 7.44 -8.23
C ASN A 32 -9.03 6.49 -9.43
N ILE A 33 -8.41 5.32 -9.26
CA ILE A 33 -8.38 4.29 -10.30
C ILE A 33 -9.79 3.83 -10.66
N SER A 34 -10.68 3.64 -9.69
CA SER A 34 -12.07 3.22 -9.94
C SER A 34 -12.91 4.26 -10.72
N LYS A 35 -12.43 5.49 -10.84
CA LYS A 35 -13.03 6.58 -11.63
C LYS A 35 -12.32 6.82 -12.96
N SER A 36 -11.25 6.08 -13.24
CA SER A 36 -10.51 6.16 -14.50
C SER A 36 -11.26 5.41 -15.60
N ASP A 37 -10.75 5.47 -16.83
CA ASP A 37 -11.26 4.69 -17.95
C ASP A 37 -11.11 3.17 -17.74
N ASP A 38 -11.89 2.39 -18.50
CA ASP A 38 -11.92 0.93 -18.39
C ASP A 38 -10.57 0.29 -18.70
N GLU A 39 -9.77 0.86 -19.62
CA GLU A 39 -8.44 0.35 -19.96
C GLU A 39 -7.51 0.43 -18.74
N ARG A 40 -7.53 1.56 -18.04
CA ARG A 40 -6.75 1.77 -16.82
C ARG A 40 -7.17 0.85 -15.68
N ILE A 41 -8.47 0.70 -15.47
CA ILE A 41 -9.02 -0.20 -14.45
C ILE A 41 -8.60 -1.64 -14.76
N ASN A 42 -8.76 -2.09 -16.01
CA ASN A 42 -8.44 -3.45 -16.43
C ASN A 42 -6.93 -3.74 -16.31
N THR A 43 -6.09 -2.80 -16.74
CA THR A 43 -4.63 -2.94 -16.63
C THR A 43 -4.19 -3.07 -15.16
N THR A 44 -4.74 -2.22 -14.29
CA THR A 44 -4.43 -2.25 -12.85
C THR A 44 -4.92 -3.54 -12.21
N ARG A 45 -6.15 -3.97 -12.54
CA ARG A 45 -6.73 -5.24 -12.08
C ARG A 45 -5.83 -6.43 -12.45
N SER A 46 -5.47 -6.55 -13.72
CA SER A 46 -4.65 -7.66 -14.22
C SER A 46 -3.30 -7.72 -13.53
N SER A 47 -2.61 -6.57 -13.41
CA SER A 47 -1.31 -6.51 -12.75
C SER A 47 -1.38 -6.91 -11.27
N ILE A 48 -2.40 -6.46 -10.54
CA ILE A 48 -2.59 -6.82 -9.13
C ILE A 48 -2.89 -8.32 -9.00
N LEU A 49 -3.79 -8.87 -9.81
CA LEU A 49 -4.16 -10.29 -9.76
C LEU A 49 -2.98 -11.20 -10.14
N GLU A 50 -2.19 -10.83 -11.14
CA GLU A 50 -1.00 -11.58 -11.56
C GLU A 50 0.08 -11.61 -10.48
N THR A 51 0.27 -10.50 -9.75
CA THR A 51 1.36 -10.39 -8.76
C THR A 51 0.97 -10.94 -7.38
N ALA A 52 -0.26 -10.72 -6.94
CA ALA A 52 -0.72 -11.08 -5.59
C ALA A 52 -1.54 -12.38 -5.55
N GLY A 53 -2.09 -12.83 -6.69
CA GLY A 53 -2.91 -14.04 -6.78
C GLY A 53 -4.04 -14.07 -5.76
N ASP A 54 -4.34 -15.26 -5.24
CA ASP A 54 -5.41 -15.48 -4.25
C ASP A 54 -5.19 -14.76 -2.91
N CYS A 55 -3.94 -14.39 -2.60
CA CYS A 55 -3.63 -13.68 -1.36
C CYS A 55 -4.20 -12.26 -1.37
N ILE A 56 -4.53 -11.67 -2.52
CA ILE A 56 -5.00 -10.29 -2.60
C ILE A 56 -6.27 -10.03 -1.78
N ARG A 57 -7.12 -11.05 -1.59
CA ARG A 57 -8.38 -10.90 -0.87
C ARG A 57 -8.19 -10.56 0.62
N VAL A 58 -7.05 -10.88 1.21
CA VAL A 58 -6.77 -10.47 2.61
C VAL A 58 -6.64 -8.95 2.73
N LEU A 59 -6.36 -8.24 1.64
CA LEU A 59 -6.20 -6.79 1.63
C LEU A 59 -7.53 -6.05 1.54
N THR A 60 -8.59 -6.65 0.96
CA THR A 60 -9.87 -5.94 0.75
C THR A 60 -10.54 -5.52 2.06
N ALA A 61 -10.26 -6.23 3.16
CA ALA A 61 -10.70 -5.83 4.50
C ALA A 61 -10.09 -4.50 4.98
N CYS A 62 -8.86 -4.18 4.57
CA CYS A 62 -8.18 -2.92 4.91
C CYS A 62 -8.32 -1.84 3.83
N PHE A 63 -8.46 -2.26 2.57
CA PHE A 63 -8.53 -1.38 1.41
C PHE A 63 -9.83 -1.64 0.64
N PRO A 64 -11.00 -1.20 1.11
CA PRO A 64 -12.28 -1.46 0.46
C PRO A 64 -12.35 -0.91 -0.98
N GLY A 65 -11.57 0.13 -1.31
CA GLY A 65 -11.45 0.62 -2.69
C GLY A 65 -10.87 -0.42 -3.66
N LEU A 66 -10.04 -1.34 -3.15
CA LEU A 66 -9.43 -2.41 -3.94
C LEU A 66 -10.48 -3.39 -4.48
N GLU A 67 -11.52 -3.71 -3.69
CA GLU A 67 -12.58 -4.64 -4.09
C GLU A 67 -13.32 -4.16 -5.35
N LYS A 68 -13.49 -2.85 -5.52
CA LYS A 68 -14.09 -2.27 -6.73
C LYS A 68 -13.23 -2.46 -7.96
N ILE A 69 -11.91 -2.54 -7.78
CA ILE A 69 -10.97 -2.76 -8.88
C ILE A 69 -10.90 -4.25 -9.19
N ILE A 70 -10.61 -5.12 -8.23
CA ILE A 70 -10.40 -6.55 -8.50
C ILE A 70 -11.69 -7.35 -8.70
N GLY A 71 -12.83 -6.84 -8.23
CA GLY A 71 -14.13 -7.51 -8.26
C GLY A 71 -14.20 -8.73 -7.33
N SER A 72 -15.33 -9.44 -7.38
CA SER A 72 -15.62 -10.62 -6.54
C SER A 72 -14.83 -11.88 -6.91
N HIS A 73 -13.82 -11.77 -7.78
CA HIS A 73 -13.17 -12.90 -8.45
C HIS A 73 -12.23 -13.73 -7.56
N CYS A 74 -11.91 -13.28 -6.34
CA CYS A 74 -10.98 -13.98 -5.46
C CYS A 74 -11.71 -14.91 -4.48
N THR A 75 -11.26 -16.16 -4.37
CA THR A 75 -11.76 -17.12 -3.39
C THR A 75 -11.50 -16.62 -1.97
N ASN A 76 -12.40 -16.93 -1.03
CA ASN A 76 -12.26 -16.50 0.36
C ASN A 76 -10.96 -17.11 0.92
N PRO A 77 -10.07 -16.32 1.53
CA PRO A 77 -8.86 -16.87 2.09
C PRO A 77 -9.24 -17.91 3.14
N THR A 78 -8.61 -19.08 3.07
CA THR A 78 -8.79 -20.13 4.08
C THR A 78 -8.54 -19.54 5.46
N LYS A 79 -9.41 -19.84 6.43
CA LYS A 79 -9.19 -19.43 7.82
C LYS A 79 -7.89 -20.08 8.31
N VAL A 80 -6.94 -19.24 8.68
CA VAL A 80 -5.62 -19.63 9.17
C VAL A 80 -5.34 -18.94 10.51
N GLY A 81 -4.31 -19.39 11.20
CA GLY A 81 -3.89 -18.77 12.46
C GLY A 81 -3.43 -17.32 12.29
N PRO A 82 -3.40 -16.51 13.37
CA PRO A 82 -3.10 -15.07 13.30
C PRO A 82 -1.78 -14.72 12.59
N LYS A 83 -0.71 -15.49 12.86
CA LYS A 83 0.62 -15.28 12.25
C LYS A 83 0.59 -15.50 10.73
N GLU A 84 -0.10 -16.54 10.29
CA GLU A 84 -0.21 -16.87 8.86
C GLU A 84 -1.07 -15.81 8.14
N THR A 85 -2.12 -15.31 8.79
CA THR A 85 -2.90 -14.17 8.27
C THR A 85 -2.01 -12.94 8.08
N GLN A 86 -1.15 -12.63 9.04
CA GLN A 86 -0.22 -11.51 8.96
C GLN A 86 0.78 -11.68 7.81
N HIS A 87 1.43 -12.83 7.68
CA HIS A 87 2.36 -13.10 6.56
C HIS A 87 1.68 -12.99 5.20
N ARG A 88 0.46 -13.52 5.06
CA ARG A 88 -0.33 -13.38 3.82
C ARG A 88 -0.65 -11.93 3.51
N PHE A 89 -0.97 -11.14 4.54
CA PHE A 89 -1.20 -9.71 4.38
C PHE A 89 0.06 -8.99 3.92
N GLU A 90 1.20 -9.21 4.57
CA GLU A 90 2.48 -8.60 4.20
C GLU A 90 2.89 -8.95 2.77
N TYR A 91 2.78 -10.23 2.40
CA TYR A 91 3.03 -10.70 1.04
C TYR A 91 2.10 -10.01 0.02
N ALA A 92 0.79 -10.05 0.27
CA ALA A 92 -0.19 -9.46 -0.63
C ALA A 92 0.01 -7.95 -0.77
N PHE A 93 0.26 -7.25 0.34
CA PHE A 93 0.48 -5.81 0.35
C PHE A 93 1.69 -5.44 -0.50
N ARG A 94 2.81 -6.15 -0.31
CA ARG A 94 4.03 -5.95 -1.10
C ARG A 94 3.81 -6.25 -2.58
N SER A 95 3.15 -7.35 -2.92
CA SER A 95 2.80 -7.70 -4.31
C SER A 95 1.89 -6.67 -4.96
N MET A 96 0.91 -6.15 -4.23
CA MET A 96 0.02 -5.08 -4.70
C MET A 96 0.81 -3.80 -4.97
N VAL A 97 1.74 -3.43 -4.08
CA VAL A 97 2.60 -2.25 -4.29
C VAL A 97 3.49 -2.44 -5.53
N LYS A 98 4.07 -3.64 -5.75
CA LYS A 98 4.83 -3.98 -6.97
C LYS A 98 4.00 -3.82 -8.24
N ALA A 99 2.74 -4.26 -8.21
CA ALA A 99 1.84 -4.18 -9.35
C ALA A 99 1.52 -2.74 -9.76
N ILE A 100 1.37 -1.83 -8.79
CA ILE A 100 1.01 -0.43 -9.08
C ILE A 100 2.23 0.46 -9.33
N ALA A 101 3.36 0.14 -8.70
CA ALA A 101 4.61 0.92 -8.76
C ALA A 101 5.54 0.33 -9.84
N THR A 102 5.34 0.76 -11.08
CA THR A 102 6.05 0.29 -12.29
C THR A 102 6.93 1.41 -12.87
N PRO A 103 7.91 1.11 -13.74
CA PRO A 103 8.73 2.17 -14.37
C PRO A 103 7.87 3.20 -15.12
N SER A 104 6.80 2.73 -15.76
CA SER A 104 5.86 3.59 -16.50
C SER A 104 4.93 4.40 -15.58
N ASN A 105 4.73 3.95 -14.34
CA ASN A 105 3.86 4.55 -13.33
C ASN A 105 4.55 4.56 -11.96
N PRO A 106 5.56 5.43 -11.74
CA PRO A 106 6.20 5.53 -10.45
C PRO A 106 5.21 6.05 -9.40
N VAL A 107 5.31 5.51 -8.19
CA VAL A 107 4.45 5.89 -7.07
C VAL A 107 5.27 6.63 -6.02
N VAL A 108 4.75 7.76 -5.55
CA VAL A 108 5.27 8.51 -4.41
C VAL A 108 4.33 8.33 -3.24
N LEU A 109 4.78 7.70 -2.15
CA LEU A 109 4.02 7.55 -0.92
C LEU A 109 4.54 8.54 0.13
N PHE A 110 3.74 9.54 0.47
CA PHE A 110 4.02 10.53 1.49
C PHE A 110 3.26 10.22 2.78
N LEU A 111 3.97 10.07 3.90
CA LEU A 111 3.35 9.87 5.22
C LEU A 111 3.84 10.91 6.22
N ASP A 112 2.90 11.64 6.81
CA ASP A 112 3.14 12.70 7.79
C ASP A 112 2.93 12.22 9.24
N ASP A 113 3.57 12.89 10.19
CA ASP A 113 3.51 12.62 11.63
C ASP A 113 3.85 11.16 12.03
N LEU A 114 4.93 10.61 11.45
CA LEU A 114 5.32 9.21 11.69
C LEU A 114 5.52 8.84 13.18
N HIS A 115 5.79 9.82 14.05
CA HIS A 115 5.89 9.60 15.50
C HIS A 115 4.59 9.08 16.12
N TRP A 116 3.45 9.27 15.45
CA TRP A 116 2.16 8.72 15.84
C TRP A 116 1.82 7.36 15.21
N ALA A 117 2.71 6.80 14.39
CA ALA A 117 2.46 5.53 13.72
C ALA A 117 2.43 4.36 14.72
N ASP A 118 1.50 3.43 14.50
CA ASP A 118 1.45 2.18 15.24
C ASP A 118 2.61 1.23 14.83
N ALA A 119 2.93 0.26 15.69
CA ALA A 119 4.04 -0.66 15.46
C ALA A 119 3.88 -1.49 14.17
N TYR A 120 2.65 -1.83 13.79
CA TYR A 120 2.39 -2.62 12.59
C TYR A 120 2.54 -1.77 11.32
N SER A 121 2.16 -0.48 11.35
CA SER A 121 2.47 0.47 10.28
C SER A 121 3.98 0.58 10.03
N LEU A 122 4.76 0.77 11.09
CA LEU A 122 6.23 0.87 10.99
C LEU A 122 6.83 -0.44 10.47
N HIS A 123 6.29 -1.58 10.88
CA HIS A 123 6.70 -2.88 10.36
C HIS A 123 6.45 -3.01 8.85
N LEU A 124 5.24 -2.67 8.36
CA LEU A 124 4.96 -2.70 6.92
C LEU A 124 5.82 -1.75 6.10
N LEU A 125 6.10 -0.56 6.62
CA LEU A 125 7.03 0.38 5.97
C LEU A 125 8.44 -0.21 5.88
N THR A 126 8.88 -0.94 6.91
CA THR A 126 10.15 -1.68 6.88
C THR A 126 10.15 -2.82 5.87
N VAL A 127 9.04 -3.55 5.75
CA VAL A 127 8.85 -4.60 4.73
C VAL A 127 8.93 -4.02 3.32
N LEU A 128 8.34 -2.84 3.07
CA LEU A 128 8.49 -2.15 1.78
C LEU A 128 9.92 -1.63 1.56
N ALA A 129 10.57 -1.13 2.62
CA ALA A 129 11.93 -0.60 2.57
C ALA A 129 12.97 -1.66 2.18
N THR A 130 12.83 -2.84 2.75
CA THR A 130 13.74 -3.97 2.50
C THR A 130 13.62 -4.54 1.09
N ASP A 131 12.49 -4.31 0.41
CA ASP A 131 12.24 -4.71 -0.97
C ASP A 131 12.36 -3.54 -1.98
N ALA A 132 12.88 -2.39 -1.54
CA ALA A 132 12.90 -1.15 -2.32
C ALA A 132 13.69 -1.26 -3.65
N TYR A 133 14.62 -2.21 -3.75
CA TYR A 133 15.36 -2.47 -5.00
C TYR A 133 14.49 -3.07 -6.11
N SER A 134 13.36 -3.70 -5.78
CA SER A 134 12.43 -4.30 -6.76
C SER A 134 11.17 -3.45 -6.98
N LEU A 135 11.05 -2.34 -6.27
CA LEU A 135 9.87 -1.47 -6.25
C LEU A 135 10.19 -0.13 -6.92
N HIS A 136 9.38 0.29 -7.90
CA HIS A 136 9.43 1.67 -8.44
C HIS A 136 8.63 2.62 -7.54
N LEU A 137 8.88 2.51 -6.24
CA LEU A 137 8.22 3.23 -5.18
C LEU A 137 9.23 4.19 -4.54
N LEU A 138 8.89 5.47 -4.56
CA LEU A 138 9.54 6.47 -3.72
C LEU A 138 8.70 6.65 -2.46
N THR A 139 9.21 6.25 -1.30
CA THR A 139 8.53 6.54 -0.02
C THR A 139 9.20 7.75 0.63
N VAL A 140 8.39 8.77 0.91
CA VAL A 140 8.78 9.99 1.61
C VAL A 140 8.09 9.98 2.97
N LEU A 141 8.88 9.88 4.02
CA LEU A 141 8.38 9.90 5.40
C LEU A 141 8.73 11.25 6.04
N ALA A 142 7.74 11.92 6.60
CA ALA A 142 7.89 13.17 7.33
C ALA A 142 7.60 12.96 8.82
N THR A 143 8.42 13.57 9.67
CA THR A 143 8.26 13.56 11.13
C THR A 143 8.48 15.00 11.62
N ASP A 144 7.55 15.57 12.38
CA ASP A 144 7.79 16.84 13.09
C ASP A 144 8.20 16.62 14.55
N ARG A 145 9.07 17.52 15.00
CA ARG A 145 9.65 17.79 16.33
C ARG A 145 10.62 16.74 16.88
N GLU A 146 11.91 17.09 16.76
CA GLU A 146 13.09 16.53 17.46
C GLU A 146 13.88 15.37 16.81
N ILE A 147 13.36 14.64 15.81
CA ILE A 147 14.13 13.58 15.15
C ILE A 147 14.48 13.97 13.70
N LYS A 148 15.75 14.31 13.46
CA LYS A 148 16.34 14.69 12.16
C LYS A 148 16.55 13.49 11.21
N ASN A 149 15.61 12.56 11.12
CA ASN A 149 15.74 11.41 10.22
C ASN A 149 14.63 11.42 9.17
N PHE A 150 14.96 11.95 7.98
CA PHE A 150 14.22 11.59 6.78
C PHE A 150 14.64 10.17 6.40
N LEU A 151 13.74 9.20 6.54
CA LEU A 151 13.95 7.89 5.94
C LEU A 151 13.47 7.97 4.49
N PHE A 152 14.38 8.31 3.59
CA PHE A 152 14.18 8.13 2.15
C PHE A 152 14.34 6.65 1.83
N ILE A 153 13.22 6.00 1.50
CA ILE A 153 13.25 4.70 0.84
C ILE A 153 13.03 5.01 -0.63
N GLY A 154 14.11 5.01 -1.42
CA GLY A 154 14.04 5.33 -2.84
C GLY A 154 14.75 4.31 -3.71
N CYS A 155 14.08 3.91 -4.79
CA CYS A 155 14.74 3.67 -6.07
C CYS A 155 13.91 4.33 -7.19
N LEU A 156 14.43 5.42 -7.75
CA LEU A 156 14.02 5.96 -9.05
C LEU A 156 15.16 5.68 -10.02
N ARG A 157 14.91 4.86 -11.04
CA ARG A 157 15.78 4.74 -12.21
C ARG A 157 14.94 4.64 -13.46
#